data_AF-A0A2W4C9I3-F1
#
_entry.id   AF-A0A2W4C9I3-F1
#
_cell.length_a   1.000
_cell.length_b   1.000
_cell.length_c   1.000
_cell.angle_alpha   90.00
_cell.angle_beta   90.00
_cell.angle_gamma   90.00
#
_symmetry.space_group_name_H-M   'P 1'
#
loop_
_entity.id
_entity.type
_entity.pdbx_description
1 polymer ?
#
loop_
_entity_poly.entity_id
_entity_poly.type
_entity_poly.pdbx_seq_one_letter_code
_entity_poly.pdbx_strand_id
1 'polypeptide(L)'
;MRLIDTRVGNINVGMTTVDFRGEADEHISVTMATDGSLDEAALVMRAKAIMMQLTAFQGDGDTPQVTPEQSEELEDERIEGLPDTDPEVPAAFGLKEPASSGSVS
;
A
#
# COMPACT_ATOMS: atom_id res chain seq x y z
N MET A 1 3.66 -28.73 -3.41
CA MET A 1 4.77 -28.18 -4.21
C MET A 1 6.13 -28.69 -3.73
N ARG A 2 6.99 -29.13 -4.67
CA ARG A 2 8.42 -29.35 -4.45
C ARG A 2 9.20 -28.32 -5.28
N LEU A 3 9.98 -27.48 -4.60
CA LEU A 3 10.69 -26.34 -5.21
C LEU A 3 11.88 -26.80 -6.07
N ILE A 4 12.00 -26.21 -7.26
CA ILE A 4 13.16 -26.36 -8.17
C ILE A 4 13.93 -25.06 -8.38
N ASP A 5 13.28 -23.91 -8.18
CA ASP A 5 13.90 -22.60 -8.33
C ASP A 5 13.27 -21.61 -7.35
N THR A 6 14.09 -20.67 -6.89
CA THR A 6 13.66 -19.57 -6.04
C THR A 6 14.42 -18.33 -6.46
N ARG A 7 13.70 -17.27 -6.79
CA ARG A 7 14.28 -16.02 -7.27
C ARG A 7 13.76 -14.85 -6.46
N VAL A 8 14.66 -14.03 -5.96
CA VAL A 8 14.30 -12.73 -5.38
C VAL A 8 14.43 -11.68 -6.47
N GLY A 9 13.38 -10.90 -6.69
CA GLY A 9 13.29 -9.98 -7.81
C GLY A 9 12.34 -8.81 -7.55
N ASN A 10 12.46 -7.79 -8.40
CA ASN A 10 11.63 -6.60 -8.40
C ASN A 10 11.61 -5.84 -7.05
N ILE A 11 12.67 -5.07 -6.81
CA ILE A 11 12.71 -4.08 -5.73
C ILE A 11 12.10 -2.79 -6.27
N ASN A 12 10.76 -2.72 -6.32
CA ASN A 12 10.10 -1.42 -6.36
C ASN A 12 10.31 -0.74 -5.00
N VAL A 13 10.30 0.59 -4.94
CA VAL A 13 10.60 1.33 -3.69
C VAL A 13 9.68 0.82 -2.57
N GLY A 14 10.27 0.14 -1.58
CA GLY A 14 9.55 -0.40 -0.42
C GLY A 14 8.92 -1.79 -0.61
N MET A 15 9.06 -2.45 -1.77
CA MET A 15 8.45 -3.75 -2.07
C MET A 15 9.50 -4.73 -2.61
N THR A 16 9.32 -6.02 -2.36
CA THR A 16 10.15 -7.07 -2.94
C THR A 16 9.31 -8.28 -3.26
N THR A 17 9.62 -8.92 -4.38
CA THR A 17 8.95 -10.14 -4.83
C THR A 17 9.90 -11.33 -4.70
N VAL A 18 9.37 -12.44 -4.21
CA VAL A 18 10.04 -13.74 -4.21
C VAL A 18 9.22 -14.71 -5.04
N ASP A 19 9.82 -15.20 -6.11
CA ASP A 19 9.25 -16.17 -7.03
C ASP A 19 9.70 -17.59 -6.67
N PHE A 20 8.76 -18.52 -6.60
CA PHE A 20 8.98 -19.93 -6.31
C PHE A 20 8.46 -20.76 -7.47
N ARG A 21 9.31 -21.61 -8.06
CA ARG A 21 8.88 -22.58 -9.09
C ARG A 21 8.97 -24.01 -8.57
N GLY A 22 7.94 -24.80 -8.87
CA GLY A 22 7.85 -26.21 -8.53
C GLY A 22 8.08 -27.14 -9.73
N GLU A 23 8.30 -28.43 -9.45
CA GLU A 23 8.54 -29.47 -10.49
C GLU A 23 7.37 -29.65 -11.47
N ALA A 24 6.14 -29.35 -11.06
CA ALA A 24 4.92 -29.58 -11.84
C ALA A 24 4.43 -28.32 -12.57
N ASP A 25 5.34 -27.45 -13.00
CA ASP A 25 5.05 -26.12 -13.60
C ASP A 25 4.27 -25.18 -12.65
N GLU A 26 4.26 -25.52 -11.35
CA GLU A 26 3.71 -24.67 -10.30
C GLU A 26 4.57 -23.40 -10.16
N HIS A 27 3.95 -22.22 -10.13
CA HIS A 27 4.63 -20.94 -9.88
C HIS A 27 3.85 -20.12 -8.86
N ILE A 28 4.56 -19.65 -7.83
CA ILE A 28 4.01 -18.79 -6.78
C ILE A 28 4.90 -17.55 -6.67
N SER A 29 4.29 -16.37 -6.75
CA SER A 29 4.97 -15.09 -6.52
C SER A 29 4.47 -14.48 -5.22
N VAL A 30 5.39 -14.15 -4.30
CA VAL A 30 5.09 -13.48 -3.03
C VAL A 30 5.66 -12.08 -3.08
N THR A 31 4.80 -11.08 -3.17
CA THR A 31 5.19 -9.67 -3.05
C THR A 31 4.93 -9.17 -1.63
N MET A 32 5.94 -8.56 -1.02
CA MET A 32 5.86 -8.07 0.36
C MET A 32 6.58 -6.73 0.52
N ALA A 33 6.10 -5.93 1.47
CA ALA A 33 6.76 -4.70 1.86
C ALA A 33 8.09 -4.99 2.58
N THR A 34 9.12 -4.25 2.20
CA THR A 34 10.46 -4.32 2.79
C THR A 34 11.07 -2.92 2.86
N ASP A 35 11.81 -2.64 3.92
CA ASP A 35 12.64 -1.45 4.10
C ASP A 35 14.06 -1.62 3.51
N GLY A 36 14.34 -2.76 2.89
CA GLY A 36 15.64 -3.08 2.30
C GLY A 36 16.70 -3.54 3.30
N SER A 37 16.33 -3.73 4.57
CA SER A 37 17.25 -4.22 5.61
C SER A 37 17.41 -5.73 5.64
N LEU A 38 16.47 -6.49 5.05
CA LEU A 38 16.54 -7.94 4.98
C LEU A 38 17.43 -8.39 3.83
N ASP A 39 18.33 -9.33 4.12
CA ASP A 39 19.08 -10.05 3.11
C ASP A 39 18.19 -11.05 2.34
N GLU A 40 18.72 -11.58 1.24
CA GLU A 40 18.00 -12.50 0.35
C GLU A 40 17.47 -13.75 1.09
N ALA A 41 18.26 -14.34 2.00
CA ALA A 41 17.83 -15.53 2.71
C ALA A 41 16.69 -15.20 3.70
N ALA A 42 16.76 -14.06 4.38
CA ALA A 42 15.69 -13.58 5.24
C ALA A 42 14.38 -13.30 4.46
N LEU A 43 14.48 -12.71 3.28
CA LEU A 43 13.34 -12.50 2.37
C LEU A 43 12.71 -13.83 1.98
N VAL A 44 13.52 -14.80 1.54
CA VAL A 44 13.02 -16.14 1.15
C VAL A 44 12.34 -16.85 2.34
N MET A 45 12.91 -16.78 3.55
CA MET A 45 12.29 -17.35 4.75
C MET A 45 10.95 -16.71 5.07
N ARG A 46 10.87 -15.37 5.01
CA ARG A 46 9.62 -14.64 5.26
C ARG A 46 8.55 -15.00 4.23
N ALA A 47 8.91 -15.09 2.95
CA ALA A 47 8.00 -15.48 1.89
C ALA A 47 7.49 -16.93 2.07
N LYS A 48 8.35 -17.85 2.50
CA LYS A 48 7.93 -19.23 2.86
C LYS A 48 6.97 -19.26 4.04
N ALA A 49 7.18 -18.43 5.05
CA ALA A 49 6.28 -18.32 6.19
C ALA A 49 4.89 -17.81 5.77
N ILE A 50 4.84 -16.80 4.88
CA ILE A 50 3.58 -16.30 4.30
C ILE A 50 2.84 -17.41 3.56
N MET A 51 3.52 -18.17 2.69
CA MET A 51 2.90 -19.29 1.98
C MET A 51 2.36 -20.37 2.93
N MET A 52 3.13 -20.73 3.97
CA MET A 52 2.71 -21.71 4.96
C MET A 52 1.46 -21.23 5.71
N GLN A 53 1.39 -19.94 6.06
CA GLN A 53 0.24 -19.34 6.71
C GLN A 53 -1.01 -19.38 5.83
N LEU A 54 -0.90 -19.08 4.53
CA LEU A 54 -2.04 -19.17 3.60
C LEU A 54 -2.60 -20.59 3.52
N THR A 55 -1.72 -21.60 3.49
CA THR A 55 -2.18 -23.00 3.46
C THR A 55 -2.82 -23.46 4.77
N ALA A 56 -2.53 -22.79 5.89
CA ALA A 56 -3.07 -23.11 7.20
C ALA A 56 -4.54 -22.69 7.37
N PHE A 57 -5.03 -21.74 6.56
CA PHE A 57 -6.40 -21.22 6.61
C PHE A 57 -7.37 -21.87 5.60
N GLN A 58 -7.00 -23.00 4.98
CA GLN A 58 -7.91 -23.72 4.06
C GLN A 58 -9.13 -24.40 4.77
N GLY A 59 -9.46 -23.97 5.99
CA GLY A 59 -10.52 -24.52 6.83
C GLY A 59 -11.84 -23.77 6.80
N ASP A 60 -11.88 -22.47 6.49
CA ASP A 60 -13.12 -21.69 6.59
C ASP A 60 -13.17 -20.71 5.42
N GLY A 61 -14.17 -20.91 4.55
CA GLY A 61 -14.32 -20.20 3.29
C GLY A 61 -14.40 -18.67 3.42
N ASP A 62 -14.23 -18.03 2.25
CA ASP A 62 -14.22 -16.59 2.03
C ASP A 62 -12.85 -15.92 2.14
N THR A 63 -11.97 -16.20 1.17
CA THR A 63 -10.90 -15.27 0.81
C THR A 63 -11.51 -14.11 0.01
N PRO A 64 -11.51 -12.87 0.52
CA PRO A 64 -11.88 -11.72 -0.31
C PRO A 64 -10.87 -11.62 -1.45
N GLN A 65 -11.33 -11.85 -2.67
CA GLN A 65 -10.59 -11.46 -3.86
C GLN A 65 -10.48 -9.94 -3.86
N VAL A 66 -9.31 -9.43 -3.48
CA VAL A 66 -8.97 -8.03 -3.74
C VAL A 66 -8.55 -7.96 -5.21
N THR A 67 -9.54 -7.83 -6.09
CA THR A 67 -9.31 -7.41 -7.48
C THR A 67 -8.72 -6.01 -7.45
N PRO A 68 -7.57 -5.75 -8.10
CA PRO A 68 -6.91 -4.43 -8.11
C PRO A 68 -7.66 -3.38 -8.95
N GLU A 69 -8.95 -3.57 -9.23
CA GLU A 69 -9.76 -2.72 -10.13
C GLU A 69 -10.80 -1.85 -9.39
N GLN A 70 -10.70 -1.68 -8.06
CA GLN A 70 -11.62 -0.80 -7.31
C GLN A 70 -10.91 0.10 -6.30
N SER A 71 -9.81 0.74 -6.71
CA SER A 71 -9.24 1.87 -5.94
C SER A 71 -9.80 3.24 -6.39
N GLU A 72 -10.75 3.26 -7.31
CA GLU A 72 -11.30 4.48 -7.92
C GLU A 72 -12.83 4.50 -7.79
N GLU A 73 -13.37 4.46 -6.57
CA GLU A 73 -14.71 5.00 -6.30
C GLU A 73 -14.86 5.28 -4.80
N LEU A 74 -14.31 6.42 -4.36
CA LEU A 74 -14.79 7.12 -3.17
C LEU A 74 -15.29 8.49 -3.64
N GLU A 75 -16.39 8.46 -4.40
CA GLU A 75 -17.22 9.64 -4.66
C GLU A 75 -18.46 9.59 -3.76
N ASP A 76 -18.58 10.65 -2.97
CA ASP A 76 -19.83 11.26 -2.51
C ASP A 76 -20.71 10.52 -1.48
N GLU A 77 -20.22 10.42 -0.23
CA GLU A 77 -21.14 10.45 0.92
C GLU A 77 -21.47 11.92 1.23
N ARG A 78 -22.47 12.42 0.51
CA ARG A 78 -23.14 13.70 0.71
C ARG A 78 -23.57 13.84 2.17
N ILE A 79 -22.84 14.66 2.91
CA ILE A 79 -23.19 15.08 4.28
C ILE A 79 -24.49 15.87 4.22
N GLU A 80 -25.63 15.20 4.45
CA GLU A 80 -26.93 15.86 4.59
C GLU A 80 -26.96 16.63 5.91
N GLY A 81 -26.64 17.93 5.87
CA GLY A 81 -26.75 18.79 7.04
C GLY A 81 -26.03 20.13 6.99
N LEU A 82 -26.04 20.84 5.85
CA LEU A 82 -25.71 22.27 5.81
C LEU A 82 -27.00 23.07 5.53
N PRO A 83 -27.44 23.99 6.41
CA PRO A 83 -28.53 24.89 6.07
C PRO A 83 -28.06 25.91 5.02
N ASP A 84 -28.89 26.06 3.99
CA ASP A 84 -28.81 27.05 2.93
C ASP A 84 -28.41 28.43 3.46
N THR A 85 -27.24 28.94 3.04
CA THR A 85 -26.99 30.38 3.03
C THR A 85 -26.44 30.76 1.66
N ASP A 86 -27.23 31.60 1.00
CA ASP A 86 -27.10 32.11 -0.36
C ASP A 86 -25.75 32.82 -0.65
N PRO A 87 -25.27 32.86 -1.91
CA PRO A 87 -23.90 33.23 -2.26
C PRO A 87 -23.75 34.71 -2.69
N GLU A 88 -22.81 35.44 -2.08
CA GLU A 88 -22.26 36.68 -2.68
C GLU A 88 -20.74 36.79 -2.41
N VAL A 89 -19.94 36.61 -3.46
CA VAL A 89 -18.48 36.84 -3.57
C VAL A 89 -18.19 38.36 -3.68
N PRO A 90 -16.97 38.94 -3.45
CA PRO A 90 -15.65 38.36 -3.80
C PRO A 90 -14.39 38.81 -2.99
N ALA A 91 -13.29 38.10 -3.29
CA ALA A 91 -11.89 38.56 -3.43
C ALA A 91 -11.18 39.33 -2.30
N ALA A 92 -10.13 38.72 -1.73
CA ALA A 92 -8.87 39.42 -1.49
C ALA A 92 -7.69 38.45 -1.34
N PHE A 93 -6.75 38.55 -2.28
CA PHE A 93 -5.37 38.10 -2.11
C PHE A 93 -4.78 38.77 -0.86
N GLY A 94 -4.12 37.98 0.01
CA GLY A 94 -3.53 38.49 1.23
C GLY A 94 -2.29 37.70 1.64
N LEU A 95 -1.22 37.81 0.84
CA LEU A 95 0.13 37.46 1.24
C LEU A 95 0.48 38.32 2.48
N LYS A 96 0.60 37.72 3.67
CA LYS A 96 0.99 38.46 4.88
C LYS A 96 2.49 38.28 5.14
N GLU A 97 3.20 39.38 4.87
CA GLU A 97 4.61 39.70 5.10
C GLU A 97 5.05 39.48 6.59
N PRO A 98 6.31 39.11 6.88
CA PRO A 98 6.81 38.92 8.24
C PRO A 98 7.11 40.26 8.94
N ALA A 99 6.76 40.32 10.23
CA ALA A 99 6.89 41.51 11.07
C ALA A 99 8.35 41.94 11.30
N SER A 100 8.63 43.21 11.02
CA SER A 100 9.79 43.95 11.54
C SER A 100 9.29 45.08 12.43
N SER A 101 9.73 45.12 13.68
CA SER A 101 9.64 46.32 14.53
C SER A 101 10.79 46.31 15.52
N GLY A 102 11.78 47.16 15.26
CA GLY A 102 12.65 47.69 16.29
C GLY A 102 11.95 48.85 17.03
N SER A 103 12.35 49.07 18.28
CA SER A 103 12.22 50.38 18.91
C SER A 103 13.34 50.59 19.91
N VAL A 104 14.02 51.71 19.69
CA VAL A 104 15.04 52.36 20.51
C VAL A 104 14.35 53.06 21.69
N SER A 105 15.01 53.09 22.84
CA SER A 105 14.90 54.15 23.84
C SER A 105 16.28 54.42 24.41
#